data_AF-A0A5P5ZNY8-F1
#
_entry.id   AF-A0A5P5ZNY8-F1
#
_cell.length_a   1.000
_cell.length_b   1.000
_cell.length_c   1.000
_cell.angle_alpha   90.00
_cell.angle_beta   90.00
_cell.angle_gamma   90.00
#
_symmetry.space_group_name_H-M   'P 1'
#
loop_
_entity.id
_entity.type
_entity.pdbx_description
1 polymer ?
#
loop_
_entity_poly.entity_id
_entity_poly.type
_entity_poly.pdbx_seq_one_letter_code
_entity_poly.pdbx_strand_id
1 'polypeptide(L)'
;MLRSKLANGEIYILKGFIEKTVRNSSIDLRFAAEEIVQQEERQFSEEDLKRYDLIQAKLEKGSRDLETFIREKKLRNEPVRIANIYGHSAIVQHDFNEGLNISSSEFEITDFTCNITSATSILQKLQALKPMQFDIIALVRGGGDRQSFDVFSDVDLANEFINLDSITITALGHTVDESLLDKLADRRFHVPHDYGDGLHKIIEKLKEEKSNSRAILIDEVKKTSPNSSMNR
;
A
#
# COMPACT_ATOMS: atom_id res chain seq x y z
N MET A 1 -27.43 -19.86 16.60
CA MET A 1 -26.37 -19.38 15.69
C MET A 1 -26.71 -17.96 15.29
N LEU A 2 -25.96 -16.94 15.72
CA LEU A 2 -26.26 -15.53 15.39
C LEU A 2 -26.41 -15.29 13.89
N ARG A 3 -25.69 -16.05 13.06
CA ARG A 3 -25.80 -16.04 11.60
C ARG A 3 -27.22 -16.24 11.06
N SER A 4 -28.07 -17.03 11.72
CA SER A 4 -29.45 -17.27 11.26
C SER A 4 -30.41 -16.11 11.55
N LYS A 5 -29.96 -15.11 12.31
CA LYS A 5 -30.71 -13.88 12.62
C LYS A 5 -30.22 -12.67 11.80
N LEU A 6 -29.20 -12.87 10.96
CA LEU A 6 -28.69 -11.83 10.07
C LEU A 6 -29.54 -11.86 8.78
N ALA A 7 -30.17 -10.74 8.47
CA ALA A 7 -30.79 -10.47 7.19
C ALA A 7 -29.79 -9.75 6.29
N ASN A 8 -29.87 -10.03 4.99
CA ASN A 8 -29.01 -9.41 4.01
C ASN A 8 -29.43 -7.94 3.83
N GLY A 9 -28.47 -7.00 3.89
CA GLY A 9 -28.76 -5.56 3.79
C GLY A 9 -29.16 -4.89 5.11
N GLU A 10 -28.75 -5.43 6.26
CA GLU A 10 -28.94 -4.83 7.59
C GLU A 10 -27.57 -4.62 8.30
N ILE A 11 -27.41 -3.52 9.05
CA ILE A 11 -26.21 -3.30 9.87
C ILE A 11 -26.43 -3.89 11.25
N TYR A 12 -25.48 -4.71 11.68
CA TYR A 12 -25.46 -5.30 13.01
C TYR A 12 -24.28 -4.78 13.80
N ILE A 13 -24.53 -4.16 14.95
CA ILE A 13 -23.48 -3.93 15.93
C ILE A 13 -23.27 -5.25 16.68
N LEU A 14 -22.17 -5.92 16.40
CA LEU A 14 -21.81 -7.19 17.00
C LEU A 14 -20.85 -6.96 18.16
N LYS A 15 -21.20 -7.49 19.34
CA LYS A 15 -20.27 -7.59 20.46
C LYS A 15 -19.69 -9.00 20.47
N GLY A 16 -18.39 -9.08 20.66
CA GLY A 16 -17.66 -10.33 20.60
C GLY A 16 -16.20 -10.14 20.96
N PHE A 17 -15.43 -11.20 20.78
CA PHE A 17 -14.01 -11.22 21.05
C PHE A 17 -13.23 -11.72 19.83
N ILE A 18 -11.97 -11.32 19.73
CA ILE A 18 -11.08 -11.79 18.68
C ILE A 18 -10.38 -13.04 19.21
N GLU A 19 -10.66 -14.18 18.59
CA GLU A 19 -9.92 -15.42 18.81
C GLU A 19 -8.64 -15.41 17.98
N LYS A 20 -7.52 -15.73 18.62
CA LYS A 20 -6.22 -15.85 17.98
C LYS A 20 -5.83 -17.33 17.93
N THR A 21 -5.69 -17.88 16.73
CA THR A 21 -5.11 -19.21 16.53
C THR A 21 -3.71 -19.06 15.94
N VAL A 22 -2.70 -19.52 16.66
CA VAL A 22 -1.31 -19.52 16.16
C VAL A 22 -1.05 -20.85 15.47
N ARG A 23 -0.72 -20.80 14.18
CA ARG A 23 -0.13 -21.91 13.44
C ARG A 23 1.36 -21.65 13.29
N ASN A 24 2.14 -22.70 12.96
CA ASN A 24 3.60 -22.66 12.91
C ASN A 24 4.22 -21.49 12.12
N SER A 25 3.48 -20.86 11.20
CA SER A 25 3.95 -19.70 10.42
C SER A 25 2.88 -18.64 10.15
N SER A 26 1.73 -18.67 10.83
CA SER A 26 0.67 -17.67 10.64
C SER A 26 -0.15 -17.45 11.92
N ILE A 27 -0.69 -16.25 12.06
CA ILE A 27 -1.64 -15.91 13.11
C ILE A 27 -3.01 -15.74 12.44
N ASP A 28 -3.90 -16.69 12.65
CA ASP A 28 -5.30 -16.58 12.23
C ASP A 28 -6.06 -15.80 13.31
N LEU A 29 -6.57 -14.61 12.98
CA LEU A 29 -7.47 -13.84 13.81
C LEU A 29 -8.91 -14.09 13.35
N ARG A 30 -9.79 -14.55 14.23
CA ARG A 30 -11.21 -14.76 13.95
C ARG A 30 -12.04 -13.95 14.92
N PHE A 31 -12.91 -13.09 14.41
CA PHE A 31 -13.88 -12.39 15.25
C PHE A 31 -15.06 -13.33 15.56
N ALA A 32 -15.21 -13.69 16.84
CA ALA A 32 -16.30 -14.49 17.36
C ALA A 32 -17.39 -13.57 17.93
N ALA A 33 -18.49 -13.39 17.18
CA ALA A 33 -19.63 -12.59 17.63
C ALA A 33 -20.46 -13.37 18.66
N GLU A 34 -20.70 -12.75 19.82
CA GLU A 34 -21.45 -13.31 20.95
C GLU A 34 -22.89 -12.78 21.01
N GLU A 35 -23.09 -11.51 20.63
CA GLU A 35 -24.39 -10.85 20.68
C GLU A 35 -24.56 -9.80 19.57
N ILE A 36 -25.78 -9.66 19.05
CA ILE A 36 -26.21 -8.50 18.26
C ILE A 36 -26.73 -7.46 19.24
N VAL A 37 -25.96 -6.39 19.46
CA VAL A 37 -26.28 -5.33 20.43
C VAL A 37 -27.38 -4.41 19.91
N GLN A 38 -27.39 -4.16 18.60
CA GLN A 38 -28.35 -3.28 17.97
C GLN A 38 -28.57 -3.70 16.52
N GLN A 39 -29.84 -3.74 16.11
CA GLN A 39 -30.26 -3.83 14.72
C GLN A 39 -30.87 -2.47 14.39
N GLU A 40 -30.19 -1.67 13.59
CA GLU A 40 -30.76 -0.46 13.02
C GLU A 40 -31.29 -0.82 11.63
N GLU A 41 -32.59 -0.61 11.40
CA GLU A 41 -33.15 -0.50 10.04
C GLU A 41 -32.63 0.80 9.41
N ARG A 42 -31.32 0.87 9.15
CA ARG A 42 -30.78 1.85 8.22
C ARG A 42 -31.02 1.28 6.83
N GLN A 43 -31.95 1.89 6.09
CA GLN A 43 -31.97 1.74 4.64
C GLN A 43 -30.55 2.06 4.16
N PHE A 44 -29.81 1.05 3.69
CA PHE A 44 -28.51 1.30 3.10
C PHE A 44 -28.73 2.24 1.93
N SER A 45 -27.97 3.33 1.90
CA SER A 45 -27.85 4.06 0.67
C SER A 45 -27.21 3.13 -0.38
N GLU A 46 -27.56 3.30 -1.66
CA GLU A 46 -26.87 2.56 -2.72
C GLU A 46 -25.34 2.71 -2.65
N GLU A 47 -24.87 3.83 -2.08
CA GLU A 47 -23.46 4.11 -1.88
C GLU A 47 -22.80 3.20 -0.83
N ASP A 48 -23.48 2.91 0.29
CA ASP A 48 -22.94 2.06 1.35
C ASP A 48 -22.78 0.60 0.89
N LEU A 49 -23.74 0.11 0.10
CA LEU A 49 -23.64 -1.21 -0.54
C LEU A 49 -22.44 -1.29 -1.47
N LYS A 50 -22.25 -0.27 -2.33
CA LYS A 50 -21.09 -0.24 -3.23
C LYS A 50 -19.75 -0.19 -2.49
N ARG A 51 -19.66 0.57 -1.39
CA ARG A 51 -18.44 0.59 -0.55
C ARG A 51 -18.15 -0.77 0.04
N TYR A 52 -19.18 -1.46 0.53
CA TYR A 52 -19.04 -2.81 1.06
C TYR A 52 -18.53 -3.78 -0.01
N ASP A 53 -19.12 -3.74 -1.21
CA ASP A 53 -18.72 -4.60 -2.34
C ASP A 53 -17.26 -4.36 -2.75
N LEU A 54 -16.80 -3.10 -2.76
CA LEU A 54 -15.40 -2.77 -3.06
C LEU A 54 -14.42 -3.33 -2.03
N ILE A 55 -14.77 -3.27 -0.75
CA ILE A 55 -13.94 -3.83 0.32
C ILE A 55 -13.87 -5.35 0.17
N GLN A 56 -15.00 -6.02 -0.11
CA GLN A 56 -15.01 -7.46 -0.36
C GLN A 56 -14.16 -7.82 -1.59
N ALA A 57 -14.32 -7.10 -2.70
CA ALA A 57 -13.54 -7.31 -3.92
C ALA A 57 -12.02 -7.15 -3.67
N LYS A 58 -11.62 -6.16 -2.86
CA LYS A 58 -10.21 -5.99 -2.48
C LYS A 58 -9.70 -7.14 -1.60
N LEU A 59 -10.51 -7.62 -0.65
CA LEU A 59 -10.16 -8.76 0.19
C LEU A 59 -9.99 -10.05 -0.62
N GLU A 60 -10.85 -10.27 -1.62
CA GLU A 60 -10.75 -11.42 -2.54
C GLU A 60 -9.53 -11.34 -3.46
N LYS A 61 -9.23 -10.16 -4.01
CA LYS A 61 -8.04 -9.93 -4.84
C LYS A 61 -6.74 -10.04 -4.03
N GLY A 62 -6.81 -9.75 -2.73
CA GLY A 62 -5.67 -9.67 -1.84
C GLY A 62 -4.89 -8.37 -2.00
N SER A 63 -4.00 -8.10 -1.04
CA SER A 63 -3.06 -6.98 -1.08
C SER A 63 -1.69 -7.46 -1.52
N ARG A 64 -1.02 -6.67 -2.37
CA ARG A 64 0.35 -6.96 -2.82
C ARG A 64 1.36 -6.37 -1.84
N ASP A 65 2.37 -7.18 -1.48
CA ASP A 65 3.42 -6.74 -0.58
C ASP A 65 4.47 -5.90 -1.32
N LEU A 66 4.55 -4.60 -0.96
CA LEU A 66 5.44 -3.63 -1.57
C LEU A 66 6.92 -4.02 -1.43
N GLU A 67 7.33 -4.47 -0.25
CA GLU A 67 8.74 -4.79 0.03
C GLU A 67 9.20 -6.00 -0.78
N THR A 68 8.39 -7.07 -0.80
CA THR A 68 8.66 -8.29 -1.57
C THR A 68 8.74 -7.97 -3.06
N PHE A 69 7.81 -7.17 -3.58
CA PHE A 69 7.82 -6.79 -4.99
C PHE A 69 9.10 -6.02 -5.39
N ILE A 70 9.48 -5.01 -4.60
CA ILE A 70 10.70 -4.23 -4.86
C ILE A 70 11.93 -5.15 -4.77
N ARG A 71 11.98 -6.04 -3.78
CA ARG A 71 13.06 -7.02 -3.61
C ARG A 71 13.20 -7.92 -4.83
N GLU A 72 12.10 -8.49 -5.33
CA GLU A 72 12.12 -9.36 -6.51
C GLU A 72 12.62 -8.63 -7.76
N LYS A 73 12.11 -7.42 -8.02
CA LYS A 73 12.57 -6.56 -9.12
C LYS A 73 14.07 -6.27 -9.02
N LYS A 74 14.54 -5.90 -7.82
CA LYS A 74 15.95 -5.60 -7.56
C LYS A 74 16.85 -6.83 -7.70
N LEU A 75 16.39 -8.01 -7.29
CA LEU A 75 17.11 -9.26 -7.51
C LEU A 75 17.25 -9.60 -9.00
N ARG A 76 16.24 -9.26 -9.82
CA ARG A 76 16.28 -9.39 -11.28
C ARG A 76 17.05 -8.27 -12.00
N ASN A 77 17.59 -7.28 -11.27
CA ASN A 77 18.18 -6.06 -11.81
C ASN A 77 17.23 -5.27 -12.75
N GLU A 78 15.92 -5.34 -12.50
CA GLU A 78 14.93 -4.54 -13.21
C GLU A 78 14.70 -3.20 -12.49
N PRO A 79 14.47 -2.10 -13.22
CA PRO A 79 14.02 -0.85 -12.61
C PRO A 79 12.61 -1.02 -12.04
N VAL A 80 12.34 -0.30 -10.95
CA VAL A 80 10.99 -0.19 -10.36
C VAL A 80 10.42 1.15 -10.81
N ARG A 81 9.36 1.10 -11.61
CA ARG A 81 8.72 2.28 -12.21
C ARG A 81 7.60 2.79 -11.30
N ILE A 82 7.73 4.02 -10.81
CA ILE A 82 6.79 4.64 -9.88
C ILE A 82 6.12 5.83 -10.55
N ALA A 83 4.78 5.85 -10.54
CA ALA A 83 4.00 7.04 -10.89
C ALA A 83 3.44 7.67 -9.61
N ASN A 84 3.92 8.85 -9.27
CA ASN A 84 3.38 9.63 -8.15
C ASN A 84 2.41 10.67 -8.68
N ILE A 85 1.21 10.73 -8.12
CA ILE A 85 0.18 11.70 -8.50
C ILE A 85 0.01 12.70 -7.36
N TYR A 86 0.27 13.96 -7.65
CA TYR A 86 0.18 15.08 -6.71
C TYR A 86 -0.92 16.06 -7.08
N GLY A 87 -1.26 16.90 -6.10
CA GLY A 87 -1.84 18.21 -6.39
C GLY A 87 -0.82 19.17 -7.01
N HIS A 88 -1.24 20.40 -7.31
CA HIS A 88 -0.40 21.42 -7.92
C HIS A 88 0.66 22.05 -6.97
N SER A 89 0.88 21.48 -5.78
CA SER A 89 1.82 22.01 -4.78
C SER A 89 3.17 21.31 -4.86
N ALA A 90 4.22 22.10 -5.10
CA ALA A 90 5.60 21.59 -5.17
C ALA A 90 6.18 21.12 -3.82
N ILE A 91 5.59 21.58 -2.71
CA ILE A 91 6.05 21.24 -1.35
C ILE A 91 5.94 19.73 -1.10
N VAL A 92 4.84 19.13 -1.58
CA VAL A 92 4.56 17.70 -1.38
C VAL A 92 5.60 16.82 -2.07
N GLN A 93 6.07 17.24 -3.25
CA GLN A 93 7.09 16.53 -4.01
C GLN A 93 8.45 16.63 -3.31
N HIS A 94 8.77 17.80 -2.74
CA HIS A 94 9.98 18.00 -1.94
C HIS A 94 9.99 17.09 -0.71
N ASP A 95 8.89 17.04 0.05
CA ASP A 95 8.77 16.20 1.26
C ASP A 95 8.99 14.71 0.95
N PHE A 96 8.42 14.22 -0.15
CA PHE A 96 8.64 12.84 -0.61
C PHE A 96 10.12 12.59 -0.97
N ASN A 97 10.73 13.51 -1.72
CA ASN A 97 12.12 13.36 -2.16
C ASN A 97 13.12 13.44 -1.00
N GLU A 98 12.87 14.30 0.00
CA GLU A 98 13.66 14.36 1.24
C GLU A 98 13.63 13.02 1.97
N GLY A 99 12.44 12.42 2.13
CA GLY A 99 12.31 11.10 2.74
C GLY A 99 13.01 10.00 1.94
N LEU A 100 12.94 10.06 0.61
CA LEU A 100 13.57 9.08 -0.27
C LEU A 100 15.11 9.18 -0.31
N ASN A 101 15.63 10.40 -0.11
CA ASN A 101 17.05 10.68 0.02
C ASN A 101 17.89 10.09 -1.15
N ILE A 102 19.07 9.53 -0.87
CA ILE A 102 19.98 8.94 -1.86
C ILE A 102 19.37 7.77 -2.66
N SER A 103 18.25 7.19 -2.18
CA SER A 103 17.61 6.05 -2.84
C SER A 103 16.76 6.45 -4.05
N SER A 104 16.63 7.76 -4.35
CA SER A 104 15.96 8.23 -5.57
C SER A 104 16.56 7.61 -6.85
N SER A 105 17.88 7.41 -6.87
CA SER A 105 18.59 6.77 -8.00
C SER A 105 18.25 5.28 -8.21
N GLU A 106 17.52 4.67 -7.29
CA GLU A 106 17.13 3.26 -7.36
C GLU A 106 15.76 3.07 -8.01
N PHE A 107 15.01 4.15 -8.29
CA PHE A 107 13.66 4.09 -8.81
C PHE A 107 13.52 4.92 -10.08
N GLU A 108 12.69 4.47 -11.02
CA GLU A 108 12.27 5.29 -12.16
C GLU A 108 10.99 6.02 -11.80
N ILE A 109 11.12 7.21 -11.23
CA ILE A 109 10.00 7.99 -10.71
C ILE A 109 9.51 8.98 -11.77
N THR A 110 8.22 8.96 -12.03
CA THR A 110 7.53 9.95 -12.88
C THR A 110 6.43 10.63 -12.08
N ASP A 111 6.56 11.94 -11.92
CA ASP A 111 5.58 12.74 -11.18
C ASP A 111 4.50 13.28 -12.11
N PHE A 112 3.25 13.14 -11.70
CA PHE A 112 2.07 13.65 -12.40
C PHE A 112 1.31 14.62 -11.51
N THR A 113 0.77 15.67 -12.11
CA THR A 113 -0.10 16.63 -11.42
C THR A 113 -1.54 16.50 -11.90
N CYS A 114 -2.47 16.67 -10.97
CA CYS A 114 -3.91 16.77 -11.26
C CYS A 114 -4.61 17.65 -10.22
N ASN A 115 -5.91 17.90 -10.43
CA ASN A 115 -6.72 18.51 -9.39
C ASN A 115 -7.05 17.47 -8.32
N ILE A 116 -6.19 17.37 -7.30
CA ILE A 116 -6.28 16.37 -6.23
C ILE A 116 -7.51 16.54 -5.32
N THR A 117 -8.25 17.65 -5.45
CA THR A 117 -9.53 17.87 -4.74
C THR A 117 -10.74 17.55 -5.60
N SER A 118 -10.56 16.82 -6.70
CA SER A 118 -11.61 16.41 -7.62
C SER A 118 -11.46 14.92 -7.95
N ALA A 119 -12.42 14.10 -7.49
CA ALA A 119 -12.43 12.67 -7.75
C ALA A 119 -12.38 12.36 -9.26
N THR A 120 -13.12 13.11 -10.08
CA THR A 120 -13.11 12.97 -11.54
C THR A 120 -11.74 13.29 -12.16
N SER A 121 -11.02 14.30 -11.66
CA SER A 121 -9.67 14.62 -12.15
C SER A 121 -8.67 13.51 -11.82
N ILE A 122 -8.77 12.94 -10.61
CA ILE A 122 -7.93 11.81 -10.19
C ILE A 122 -8.26 10.58 -11.04
N LEU A 123 -9.53 10.26 -11.22
CA LEU A 123 -10.01 9.12 -12.01
C LEU A 123 -9.48 9.19 -13.45
N GLN A 124 -9.61 10.35 -14.11
CA GLN A 124 -9.06 10.56 -15.46
C GLN A 124 -7.54 10.36 -15.50
N LYS A 125 -6.83 10.78 -14.44
CA LYS A 125 -5.39 10.57 -14.36
C LYS A 125 -5.06 9.08 -14.23
N LEU A 126 -5.74 8.34 -13.36
CA LEU A 126 -5.54 6.89 -13.21
C LEU A 126 -5.79 6.15 -14.52
N GLN A 127 -6.87 6.50 -15.23
CA GLN A 127 -7.19 5.91 -16.54
C GLN A 127 -6.11 6.20 -17.59
N ALA A 128 -5.54 7.40 -17.60
CA ALA A 128 -4.44 7.75 -18.50
C ALA A 128 -3.13 7.01 -18.19
N LEU A 129 -2.91 6.63 -16.92
CA LEU A 129 -1.70 5.93 -16.48
C LEU A 129 -1.79 4.40 -16.67
N LYS A 130 -3.00 3.85 -16.71
CA LYS A 130 -3.25 2.42 -16.94
C LYS A 130 -2.45 1.81 -18.12
N PRO A 131 -2.42 2.40 -19.33
CA PRO A 131 -1.64 1.85 -20.44
C PRO A 131 -0.11 2.01 -20.28
N MET A 132 0.38 2.85 -19.36
CA MET A 132 1.80 3.15 -19.20
C MET A 132 2.58 2.11 -18.38
N GLN A 133 1.86 1.13 -17.80
CA GLN A 133 2.43 -0.04 -17.08
C GLN A 133 3.45 0.35 -16.01
N PHE A 134 3.07 1.26 -15.11
CA PHE A 134 3.86 1.52 -13.91
C PHE A 134 3.76 0.34 -12.94
N ASP A 135 4.84 0.05 -12.22
CA ASP A 135 4.84 -0.99 -11.20
C ASP A 135 4.09 -0.51 -9.94
N ILE A 136 4.25 0.77 -9.61
CA ILE A 136 3.65 1.42 -8.43
C ILE A 136 2.92 2.69 -8.88
N ILE A 137 1.69 2.88 -8.41
CA ILE A 137 0.93 4.13 -8.55
C ILE A 137 0.59 4.65 -7.15
N ALA A 138 1.07 5.85 -6.84
CA ALA A 138 0.87 6.48 -5.55
C ALA A 138 0.02 7.75 -5.66
N LEU A 139 -1.01 7.87 -4.81
CA LEU A 139 -1.71 9.12 -4.57
C LEU A 139 -1.06 9.82 -3.39
N VAL A 140 -0.41 10.95 -3.66
CA VAL A 140 0.43 11.64 -2.68
C VAL A 140 -0.09 13.05 -2.46
N ARG A 141 -0.34 13.37 -1.19
CA ARG A 141 -0.91 14.64 -0.80
C ARG A 141 -0.40 15.06 0.57
N GLY A 142 0.00 16.32 0.69
CA GLY A 142 0.30 16.93 1.98
C GLY A 142 -0.96 17.15 2.83
N GLY A 143 -0.78 17.69 4.04
CA GLY A 143 -1.87 18.08 4.91
C GLY A 143 -2.77 19.19 4.31
N GLY A 144 -3.96 19.36 4.88
CA GLY A 144 -4.91 20.40 4.48
C GLY A 144 -6.32 20.18 5.02
N ASP A 145 -7.28 20.97 4.54
CA ASP A 145 -8.66 20.97 5.06
C ASP A 145 -9.39 19.64 4.86
N ARG A 146 -10.14 19.20 5.88
CA ARG A 146 -10.86 17.91 5.90
C ARG A 146 -11.77 17.69 4.68
N GLN A 147 -12.48 18.73 4.22
CA GLN A 147 -13.41 18.63 3.08
C GLN A 147 -12.73 18.16 1.78
N SER A 148 -11.45 18.47 1.63
CA SER A 148 -10.72 18.06 0.44
C SER A 148 -10.27 16.59 0.49
N PHE A 149 -10.45 15.90 1.62
CA PHE A 149 -10.18 14.46 1.75
C PHE A 149 -11.36 13.58 1.35
N ASP A 150 -12.58 14.13 1.34
CA ASP A 150 -13.80 13.36 1.04
C ASP A 150 -13.75 12.73 -0.37
N VAL A 151 -13.00 13.36 -1.29
CA VAL A 151 -12.76 12.85 -2.66
C VAL A 151 -12.07 11.50 -2.69
N PHE A 152 -11.28 11.15 -1.67
CA PHE A 152 -10.62 9.85 -1.54
C PHE A 152 -11.57 8.78 -0.94
N SER A 153 -12.82 9.15 -0.66
CA SER A 153 -13.89 8.22 -0.29
C SER A 153 -14.93 8.02 -1.39
N ASP A 154 -14.68 8.57 -2.58
CA ASP A 154 -15.50 8.40 -3.77
C ASP A 154 -15.46 6.94 -4.27
N VAL A 155 -16.63 6.39 -4.53
CA VAL A 155 -16.82 4.98 -4.86
C VAL A 155 -16.33 4.66 -6.28
N ASP A 156 -16.56 5.54 -7.24
CA ASP A 156 -16.16 5.32 -8.63
C ASP A 156 -14.63 5.39 -8.77
N LEU A 157 -14.01 6.33 -8.06
CA LEU A 157 -12.57 6.42 -7.93
C LEU A 157 -11.98 5.18 -7.25
N ALA A 158 -12.57 4.74 -6.13
CA ALA A 158 -12.14 3.53 -5.42
C ALA A 158 -12.24 2.28 -6.28
N ASN A 159 -13.30 2.16 -7.08
CA ASN A 159 -13.47 1.06 -8.02
C ASN A 159 -12.35 1.02 -9.09
N GLU A 160 -12.01 2.15 -9.72
CA GLU A 160 -10.90 2.16 -10.68
C GLU A 160 -9.56 1.88 -9.98
N PHE A 161 -9.35 2.42 -8.78
CA PHE A 161 -8.11 2.27 -8.02
C PHE A 161 -7.79 0.81 -7.68
N ILE A 162 -8.76 0.02 -7.22
CA ILE A 162 -8.53 -1.41 -6.92
C ILE A 162 -8.30 -2.26 -8.17
N ASN A 163 -8.76 -1.80 -9.33
CA ASN A 163 -8.65 -2.47 -10.62
C ASN A 163 -7.32 -2.16 -11.35
N LEU A 164 -6.41 -1.41 -10.74
CA LEU A 164 -5.07 -1.21 -11.27
C LEU A 164 -4.20 -2.47 -11.12
N ASP A 165 -3.40 -2.75 -12.15
CA ASP A 165 -2.40 -3.82 -12.15
C ASP A 165 -1.10 -3.41 -11.44
N SER A 166 -0.94 -2.11 -11.15
CA SER A 166 0.15 -1.55 -10.35
C SER A 166 -0.12 -1.68 -8.86
N ILE A 167 0.92 -1.84 -8.03
CA ILE A 167 0.81 -1.72 -6.57
C ILE A 167 0.31 -0.32 -6.22
N THR A 168 -0.76 -0.25 -5.44
CA THR A 168 -1.40 1.02 -5.11
C THR A 168 -0.97 1.55 -3.76
N ILE A 169 -0.55 2.81 -3.73
CA ILE A 169 -0.06 3.47 -2.52
C ILE A 169 -0.88 4.72 -2.24
N THR A 170 -1.21 4.95 -0.96
CA THR A 170 -1.73 6.23 -0.49
C THR A 170 -0.76 6.87 0.49
N ALA A 171 -0.51 8.17 0.32
CA ALA A 171 0.26 8.99 1.24
C ALA A 171 -0.46 10.33 1.40
N LEU A 172 -1.62 10.29 2.07
CA LEU A 172 -2.64 11.34 1.96
C LEU A 172 -2.59 12.40 3.06
N GLY A 173 -1.64 12.37 4.00
CA GLY A 173 -1.52 13.42 5.01
C GLY A 173 -2.45 13.25 6.22
N HIS A 174 -2.12 13.97 7.30
CA HIS A 174 -2.64 13.80 8.65
C HIS A 174 -4.13 14.15 8.79
N THR A 175 -5.00 13.19 8.55
CA THR A 175 -6.39 13.23 9.02
C THR A 175 -6.61 12.19 10.11
N VAL A 176 -7.57 12.45 10.99
CA VAL A 176 -7.95 11.54 12.08
C VAL A 176 -8.63 10.28 11.54
N ASP A 177 -9.24 10.37 10.36
CA ASP A 177 -10.01 9.29 9.74
C ASP A 177 -9.32 8.76 8.48
N GLU A 178 -9.31 7.45 8.31
CA GLU A 178 -8.83 6.79 7.09
C GLU A 178 -9.88 6.88 5.98
N SER A 179 -9.45 7.30 4.79
CA SER A 179 -10.30 7.34 3.60
C SER A 179 -10.61 5.94 3.07
N LEU A 180 -11.58 5.83 2.15
CA LEU A 180 -11.85 4.55 1.47
C LEU A 180 -10.60 4.07 0.70
N LEU A 181 -9.91 4.97 -0.01
CA LEU A 181 -8.69 4.62 -0.73
C LEU A 181 -7.57 4.16 0.19
N ASP A 182 -7.42 4.74 1.39
CA ASP A 182 -6.45 4.26 2.39
C ASP A 182 -6.67 2.79 2.78
N LYS A 183 -7.94 2.39 2.90
CA LYS A 183 -8.31 1.00 3.24
C LYS A 183 -8.14 0.04 2.08
N LEU A 184 -8.22 0.55 0.84
CA LEU A 184 -8.16 -0.25 -0.38
C LEU A 184 -6.75 -0.28 -1.01
N ALA A 185 -5.84 0.60 -0.58
CA ALA A 185 -4.46 0.63 -1.01
C ALA A 185 -3.72 -0.66 -0.61
N ASP A 186 -2.76 -1.07 -1.44
CA ASP A 186 -1.83 -2.15 -1.06
C ASP A 186 -0.91 -1.70 0.08
N ARG A 187 -0.53 -0.42 0.09
CA ARG A 187 0.24 0.18 1.18
C ARG A 187 -0.22 1.61 1.48
N ARG A 188 -0.51 1.87 2.75
CA ARG A 188 -0.78 3.21 3.28
C ARG A 188 0.46 3.78 3.96
N PHE A 189 0.74 5.04 3.68
CA PHE A 189 1.66 5.90 4.42
C PHE A 189 0.91 7.10 4.96
N HIS A 190 1.39 7.63 6.09
CA HIS A 190 0.67 8.71 6.77
C HIS A 190 0.88 10.06 6.09
N VAL A 191 2.10 10.35 5.66
CA VAL A 191 2.48 11.60 5.00
C VAL A 191 3.45 11.33 3.83
N PRO A 192 3.62 12.29 2.89
CA PRO A 192 4.54 12.15 1.76
C PRO A 192 5.98 11.81 2.15
N HIS A 193 6.48 12.40 3.24
CA HIS A 193 7.82 12.10 3.75
C HIS A 193 7.96 10.64 4.19
N ASP A 194 6.99 10.10 4.95
CA ASP A 194 6.98 8.71 5.40
C ASP A 194 6.93 7.71 4.24
N TYR A 195 6.27 8.10 3.14
CA TYR A 195 6.28 7.32 1.92
C TYR A 195 7.68 7.25 1.31
N GLY A 196 8.37 8.39 1.17
CA GLY A 196 9.76 8.43 0.72
C GLY A 196 10.70 7.62 1.62
N ASP A 197 10.64 7.85 2.92
CA ASP A 197 11.44 7.15 3.94
C ASP A 197 11.15 5.64 3.95
N GLY A 198 9.89 5.24 3.76
CA GLY A 198 9.49 3.85 3.63
C GLY A 198 10.18 3.14 2.46
N LEU A 199 10.22 3.79 1.29
CA LEU A 199 10.95 3.26 0.13
C LEU A 199 12.47 3.23 0.37
N HIS A 200 13.02 4.28 1.00
CA HIS A 200 14.43 4.35 1.34
C HIS A 200 14.86 3.18 2.24
N LYS A 201 14.11 2.91 3.31
CA LYS A 201 14.37 1.81 4.24
C LYS A 201 14.36 0.44 3.57
N ILE A 202 13.45 0.23 2.62
CA ILE A 202 13.42 -1.01 1.82
C ILE A 202 14.74 -1.18 1.06
N ILE A 203 15.22 -0.12 0.40
CA ILE A 203 16.47 -0.15 -0.35
C ILE A 203 17.69 -0.35 0.57
N GLU A 204 17.75 0.34 1.71
CA GLU A 204 18.87 0.19 2.66
C GLU A 204 18.98 -1.24 3.16
N LYS A 205 17.86 -1.82 3.59
CA LYS A 205 17.78 -3.22 4.01
C LYS A 205 18.27 -4.18 2.92
N LEU A 206 17.86 -3.96 1.67
CA LEU A 206 18.31 -4.77 0.53
C LEU A 206 19.82 -4.63 0.26
N LYS A 207 20.38 -3.43 0.43
CA LYS A 207 21.83 -3.19 0.29
C LYS A 207 22.63 -3.88 1.39
N GLU A 208 22.15 -3.83 2.63
CA GLU A 208 22.75 -4.51 3.78
C GLU A 208 22.74 -6.04 3.60
N GLU A 209 21.59 -6.62 3.22
CA GLU A 209 21.45 -8.07 2.95
C GLU A 209 22.44 -8.53 1.87
N LYS A 210 22.60 -7.75 0.79
CA LYS A 210 23.53 -8.06 -0.30
C LYS A 210 24.99 -7.93 0.13
N SER A 211 25.32 -6.93 0.94
CA SER A 211 26.67 -6.72 1.47
C SER A 211 27.08 -7.88 2.40
N ASN A 212 26.20 -8.26 3.33
CA ASN A 212 26.44 -9.36 4.26
C ASN A 212 26.61 -10.70 3.55
N SER A 213 25.74 -10.98 2.57
CA SER A 213 25.84 -12.20 1.76
C SER A 213 27.17 -12.26 1.00
N ARG A 214 27.64 -11.13 0.45
CA ARG A 214 28.93 -11.05 -0.25
C ARG A 214 30.11 -11.22 0.71
N ALA A 215 30.04 -10.67 1.92
CA ALA A 215 31.09 -10.81 2.92
C ALA A 215 31.29 -12.26 3.37
N ILE A 216 30.19 -12.99 3.61
CA ILE A 216 30.21 -14.41 3.97
C ILE A 216 30.87 -15.24 2.86
N LEU A 217 30.47 -15.03 1.60
CA LEU A 217 31.05 -15.75 0.46
C LEU A 217 32.56 -15.49 0.32
N ILE A 218 33.04 -14.27 0.55
CA ILE A 218 34.47 -13.94 0.50
C ILE A 218 35.23 -14.64 1.64
N ASP A 219 34.66 -14.71 2.83
CA ASP A 219 35.27 -15.39 3.98
C ASP A 219 35.35 -16.91 3.77
N GLU A 220 34.30 -17.51 3.19
CA GLU A 220 34.31 -18.92 2.80
C GLU A 220 35.38 -19.21 1.74
N VAL A 221 35.47 -18.40 0.69
CA VAL A 221 36.51 -18.55 -0.36
C VAL A 221 37.93 -18.46 0.20
N LYS A 222 38.17 -17.55 1.17
CA LYS A 222 39.46 -17.45 1.85
C LYS A 222 39.76 -18.69 2.71
N LYS A 223 38.76 -19.24 3.39
CA LYS A 223 38.89 -20.46 4.22
C LYS A 223 39.08 -21.73 3.39
N THR A 224 38.50 -21.80 2.19
CA THR A 224 38.70 -22.92 1.24
C THR A 224 39.93 -22.77 0.35
N SER A 225 40.62 -21.62 0.41
CA SER A 225 41.91 -21.41 -0.27
C SER A 225 43.13 -21.42 0.67
N PRO A 226 43.38 -22.45 1.52
CA PRO A 226 44.71 -22.65 2.08
C PRO A 226 45.60 -23.37 1.05
N ASN A 227 46.73 -22.75 0.72
CA ASN A 227 47.88 -23.29 -0.05
C ASN A 227 47.73 -23.53 -1.56
N SER A 228 48.17 -22.55 -2.35
CA SER A 228 48.91 -22.81 -3.60
C SER A 228 50.33 -22.20 -3.57
N SER A 229 50.91 -22.05 -2.39
CA SER A 229 52.29 -21.60 -2.20
C SER A 229 53.09 -22.64 -1.42
N MET A 230 53.33 -23.81 -2.02
CA MET A 230 54.46 -24.69 -1.68
C MET A 230 54.53 -25.87 -2.66
N ASN A 231 55.25 -25.70 -3.77
CA ASN A 231 56.48 -26.47 -4.04
C ASN A 231 57.06 -26.20 -5.42
N ARG A 232 58.33 -25.79 -5.38
CA ARG A 232 59.41 -25.84 -6.39
C ARG A 232 59.40 -24.86 -7.55
#